data_AF-A0A087H159-F1
#
_entry.id   AF-A0A087H159-F1
#
_cell.length_a   1.000
_cell.length_b   1.000
_cell.length_c   1.000
_cell.angle_alpha   90.00
_cell.angle_beta   90.00
_cell.angle_gamma   90.00
#
_symmetry.space_group_name_H-M   'P 1'
#
loop_
_entity.id
_entity.type
_entity.pdbx_description
1 polymer ?
#
loop_
_entity_poly.entity_id
_entity_poly.type
_entity_poly.pdbx_seq_one_letter_code
_entity_poly.pdbx_strand_id
1 'polypeptide(L)'
;MSEKTTELKWPATKVRETFVDFFMSKEHTLLPSFSVIPKDPSPLFTQDGMDLETIKQHDKELKRACYYQKCIIAAHEELESVGTLNYPHTFFEMLSNWSFGDYFKKEAIEWAWELLTKVYRILTDQIYVSYFGGDSESGLQVDEETRDTWLQFLPPERVLPFGYRDNFWEMGGTSSMCGPYTKVHYNRLANQDAASLVNKEDQISCIEIWNLVFIQLEKDSNGSLKPLPTKYVSTRMNLERLTSVLQNRITSYDTDIFLPIYDHIHKATGIAKYDGQMGYVTDAYRVVADHLRTMSFAIADGLRPGDAGREYALRRVFLQAVRCGMQFLGGKEGFFSGVASSIVGEMGGAFPELKAHEETISKTIQQEEAVFCKIMVTETFKDLAILLWYSRDAFTMLLAEITSISPSCVIHEEYGRLSKLLRLIKCLASHSETRTSLIKASIQSYLYLYIQQRSTNLTTSIVQRHCLDILFLLLKIDDIKSLLESGIIEVCIHAITDGSTRGLDDRVVEVALSILKSILKNQGGFAYITSEEERFLEVFAGLATVINSKLACQQTKRVNAVIECYLLLSKDKRACEALVMHLPVSLGTFRAQIRKGANTSAVESLNKLLHNVKEAGP
;
A
#
# COMPACT_ATOMS: atom_id res chain seq x y z
N MET A 1 8.88 -37.36 6.59
CA MET A 1 7.59 -37.75 5.99
C MET A 1 7.37 -36.81 4.82
N SER A 2 7.39 -37.30 3.57
CA SER A 2 7.09 -36.45 2.42
C SER A 2 5.63 -36.01 2.51
N GLU A 3 5.38 -34.71 2.60
CA GLU A 3 4.05 -34.14 2.38
C GLU A 3 3.57 -34.64 1.01
N LYS A 4 2.52 -35.47 1.01
CA LYS A 4 1.76 -35.73 -0.20
C LYS A 4 1.16 -34.38 -0.60
N THR A 5 1.65 -33.80 -1.69
CA THR A 5 1.01 -32.67 -2.36
C THR A 5 -0.42 -33.08 -2.68
N THR A 6 -1.38 -32.64 -1.86
CA THR A 6 -2.80 -32.76 -2.18
C THR A 6 -3.05 -31.97 -3.43
N GLU A 7 -3.33 -32.67 -4.52
CA GLU A 7 -3.64 -32.09 -5.82
C GLU A 7 -4.82 -31.11 -5.67
N LEU A 8 -4.61 -29.85 -6.07
CA LEU A 8 -5.64 -28.81 -6.01
C LEU A 8 -6.81 -29.23 -6.89
N LYS A 9 -8.01 -29.31 -6.33
CA LYS A 9 -9.22 -29.70 -7.07
C LYS A 9 -9.62 -28.69 -8.16
N TRP A 10 -9.40 -27.41 -7.86
CA TRP A 10 -9.78 -26.25 -8.67
C TRP A 10 -8.58 -25.29 -8.85
N PRO A 11 -7.53 -25.69 -9.58
CA PRO A 11 -6.49 -24.74 -9.98
C PRO A 11 -7.09 -23.68 -10.92
N ALA A 12 -6.53 -22.47 -10.92
CA ALA A 12 -7.04 -21.34 -11.69
C ALA A 12 -7.22 -21.65 -13.19
N THR A 13 -6.31 -22.44 -13.76
CA THR A 13 -6.39 -22.94 -15.14
C THR A 13 -7.68 -23.73 -15.38
N LYS A 14 -7.99 -24.67 -14.49
CA LYS A 14 -9.21 -25.47 -14.58
C LYS A 14 -10.46 -24.61 -14.36
N VAL A 15 -10.42 -23.62 -13.47
CA VAL A 15 -11.53 -22.69 -13.27
C VAL A 15 -11.81 -21.94 -14.58
N ARG A 16 -10.79 -21.38 -15.22
CA ARG A 16 -10.93 -20.70 -16.51
C ARG A 16 -11.49 -21.61 -17.62
N GLU A 17 -10.90 -22.79 -17.81
CA GLU A 17 -11.32 -23.76 -18.82
C GLU A 17 -12.76 -24.22 -18.60
N THR A 18 -13.15 -24.48 -17.35
CA THR A 18 -14.51 -24.92 -17.01
C THR A 18 -15.55 -23.85 -17.37
N PHE A 19 -15.25 -22.57 -17.16
CA PHE A 19 -16.12 -21.47 -17.60
C PHE A 19 -16.33 -21.47 -19.11
N VAL A 20 -15.22 -21.57 -19.86
CA VAL A 20 -15.25 -21.57 -21.33
C VAL A 20 -16.01 -22.77 -21.86
N ASP A 21 -15.69 -23.98 -21.39
CA ASP A 21 -16.35 -25.22 -21.81
C ASP A 21 -17.85 -25.19 -21.51
N PHE A 22 -18.24 -24.64 -20.35
CA PHE A 22 -19.64 -24.49 -19.97
C PHE A 22 -20.39 -23.60 -20.97
N PHE A 23 -19.87 -22.41 -21.29
CA PHE A 23 -20.56 -21.50 -22.22
C PHE A 23 -20.48 -21.97 -23.68
N MET A 24 -19.40 -22.64 -24.08
CA MET A 24 -19.35 -23.33 -25.38
C MET A 24 -20.44 -24.40 -25.50
N SER A 25 -20.74 -25.13 -24.42
CA SER A 25 -21.85 -26.10 -24.40
C SER A 25 -23.24 -25.44 -24.53
N LYS A 26 -23.34 -24.13 -24.27
CA LYS A 26 -24.52 -23.29 -24.51
C LYS A 26 -24.43 -22.51 -25.83
N GLU A 27 -23.60 -22.98 -26.77
CA GLU A 27 -23.44 -22.45 -28.12
C GLU A 27 -22.80 -21.04 -28.18
N HIS A 28 -22.03 -20.65 -27.16
CA HIS A 28 -21.22 -19.43 -27.22
C HIS A 28 -19.94 -19.67 -28.01
N THR A 29 -19.63 -18.75 -28.93
CA THR A 29 -18.33 -18.76 -29.63
C THR A 29 -17.23 -18.28 -28.68
N LEU A 30 -16.16 -19.06 -28.54
CA LEU A 30 -14.97 -18.63 -27.81
C LEU A 30 -14.20 -17.58 -28.62
N LEU A 31 -13.98 -16.42 -28.02
CA LEU A 31 -13.14 -15.36 -28.58
C LEU A 31 -11.80 -15.27 -27.82
N PRO A 32 -10.71 -14.83 -28.47
CA PRO A 32 -9.46 -14.55 -27.76
C PRO A 32 -9.63 -13.35 -26.82
N SER A 33 -8.79 -13.25 -25.79
CA SER A 33 -8.68 -12.03 -25.00
C SER A 33 -8.22 -10.87 -25.89
N PHE A 34 -8.76 -9.69 -25.64
CA PHE A 34 -8.38 -8.47 -26.32
C PHE A 34 -7.22 -7.79 -25.59
N SER A 35 -6.61 -6.79 -26.25
CA SER A 35 -5.51 -6.01 -25.68
C SER A 35 -5.93 -5.26 -24.42
N VAL A 36 -5.02 -5.15 -23.45
CA VAL A 36 -5.15 -4.24 -22.30
C VAL A 36 -5.05 -2.77 -22.70
N ILE A 37 -4.63 -2.48 -23.93
CA ILE A 37 -4.57 -1.14 -24.53
C ILE A 37 -5.86 -0.92 -25.34
N PRO A 38 -6.82 -0.13 -24.83
CA PRO A 38 -8.08 0.06 -25.52
C PRO A 38 -7.88 0.93 -26.77
N LYS A 39 -8.74 0.68 -27.78
CA LYS A 39 -8.76 1.46 -29.03
C LYS A 39 -9.21 2.91 -28.80
N ASP A 40 -10.17 3.11 -27.90
CA ASP A 40 -10.59 4.43 -27.44
C ASP A 40 -9.45 5.07 -26.61
N PRO A 41 -9.02 6.32 -26.89
CA PRO A 41 -8.01 7.01 -26.09
C PRO A 41 -8.48 7.39 -24.67
N SER A 42 -9.79 7.42 -24.37
CA SER A 42 -10.33 7.91 -23.10
C SER A 42 -9.89 7.09 -21.88
N PRO A 43 -10.18 5.77 -21.78
CA PRO A 43 -9.66 4.95 -20.68
C PRO A 43 -8.16 4.69 -20.83
N LEU A 44 -7.45 4.63 -19.70
CA LEU A 44 -6.02 4.29 -19.71
C LEU A 44 -5.77 2.83 -20.07
N PHE A 45 -6.64 1.93 -19.64
CA PHE A 45 -6.51 0.50 -19.89
C PHE A 45 -7.90 -0.12 -20.07
N THR A 46 -7.94 -1.31 -20.65
CA THR A 46 -9.13 -2.17 -20.61
C THR A 46 -9.32 -2.60 -19.15
N GLN A 47 -10.34 -2.06 -18.48
CA GLN A 47 -10.58 -2.26 -17.03
C GLN A 47 -11.59 -3.38 -16.74
N ASP A 48 -12.38 -3.78 -17.75
CA ASP A 48 -13.53 -4.69 -17.62
C ASP A 48 -13.59 -5.63 -18.84
N GLY A 49 -14.74 -6.23 -19.12
CA GLY A 49 -15.02 -6.86 -20.40
C GLY A 49 -15.02 -5.86 -21.58
N MET A 50 -15.11 -6.38 -22.80
CA MET A 50 -15.09 -5.55 -24.00
C MET A 50 -16.47 -5.01 -24.36
N ASP A 51 -16.50 -3.81 -24.95
CA ASP A 51 -17.71 -3.23 -25.49
C ASP A 51 -18.26 -4.00 -26.70
N LEU A 52 -19.56 -3.77 -26.98
CA LEU A 52 -20.29 -4.42 -28.06
C LEU A 52 -19.63 -4.19 -29.44
N GLU A 53 -19.14 -2.98 -29.72
CA GLU A 53 -18.58 -2.63 -31.02
C GLU A 53 -17.28 -3.39 -31.27
N THR A 54 -16.41 -3.48 -30.26
CA THR A 54 -15.15 -4.20 -30.33
C THR A 54 -15.38 -5.69 -30.55
N ILE A 55 -16.39 -6.30 -29.92
CA ILE A 55 -16.72 -7.71 -30.14
C ILE A 55 -17.30 -7.93 -31.54
N LYS A 56 -18.24 -7.10 -31.97
CA LYS A 56 -18.89 -7.20 -33.29
C LYS A 56 -17.97 -6.88 -34.47
N GLN A 57 -16.83 -6.23 -34.24
CA GLN A 57 -15.77 -6.11 -35.25
C GLN A 57 -15.13 -7.46 -35.59
N HIS A 58 -15.13 -8.42 -34.66
CA HIS A 58 -14.59 -9.76 -34.90
C HIS A 58 -15.52 -10.59 -35.77
N ASP A 59 -16.81 -10.61 -35.42
CA ASP A 59 -17.85 -11.24 -36.22
C ASP A 59 -19.20 -10.56 -35.97
N LYS A 60 -19.78 -10.00 -37.04
CA LYS A 60 -21.04 -9.24 -37.00
C LYS A 60 -22.25 -10.14 -36.77
N GLU A 61 -22.17 -11.41 -37.16
CA GLU A 61 -23.26 -12.38 -37.08
C GLU A 61 -23.29 -13.14 -35.75
N LEU A 62 -22.34 -12.89 -34.84
CA LEU A 62 -22.32 -13.48 -33.50
C LEU A 62 -23.64 -13.27 -32.76
N LYS A 63 -24.24 -14.36 -32.30
CA LYS A 63 -25.39 -14.34 -31.38
C LYS A 63 -24.99 -14.49 -29.92
N ARG A 64 -23.92 -15.25 -29.65
CA ARG A 64 -23.41 -15.55 -28.32
C ARG A 64 -21.89 -15.61 -28.37
N ALA A 65 -21.21 -15.09 -27.35
CA ALA A 65 -19.75 -15.16 -27.26
C ALA A 65 -19.31 -15.33 -25.81
N CYS A 66 -18.20 -16.04 -25.59
CA CYS A 66 -17.54 -16.14 -24.29
C CYS A 66 -16.03 -15.96 -24.44
N TYR A 67 -15.38 -15.43 -23.41
CA TYR A 67 -13.94 -15.21 -23.36
C TYR A 67 -13.49 -14.93 -21.92
N TYR A 68 -12.18 -14.88 -21.72
CA TYR A 68 -11.56 -14.43 -20.48
C TYR A 68 -10.65 -13.24 -20.81
N GLN A 69 -10.99 -12.05 -20.30
CA GLN A 69 -10.35 -10.79 -20.66
C GLN A 69 -9.26 -10.42 -19.66
N LYS A 70 -8.09 -10.04 -20.18
CA LYS A 70 -7.02 -9.35 -19.45
C LYS A 70 -7.48 -7.95 -19.06
N CYS A 71 -7.52 -7.62 -17.77
CA CYS A 71 -7.92 -6.29 -17.29
C CYS A 71 -6.78 -5.62 -16.50
N ILE A 72 -6.62 -4.30 -16.67
CA ILE A 72 -5.70 -3.49 -15.87
C ILE A 72 -6.44 -2.30 -15.25
N ILE A 73 -6.31 -2.12 -13.93
CA ILE A 73 -6.71 -0.92 -13.19
C ILE A 73 -5.45 -0.32 -12.55
N ALA A 74 -5.11 0.92 -12.93
CA ALA A 74 -3.89 1.60 -12.52
C ALA A 74 -4.09 3.10 -12.23
N ALA A 75 -5.31 3.48 -11.83
CA ALA A 75 -5.55 4.81 -11.29
C ALA A 75 -4.93 4.95 -9.88
N HIS A 76 -4.76 6.20 -9.44
CA HIS A 76 -3.87 6.51 -8.30
C HIS A 76 -4.41 5.94 -6.99
N GLU A 77 -5.73 5.95 -6.80
CA GLU A 77 -6.38 5.54 -5.55
C GLU A 77 -6.37 4.02 -5.40
N GLU A 78 -6.58 3.28 -6.49
CA GLU A 78 -6.58 1.81 -6.44
C GLU A 78 -5.17 1.25 -6.21
N LEU A 79 -4.13 1.90 -6.75
CA LEU A 79 -2.75 1.43 -6.64
C LEU A 79 -2.23 1.39 -5.18
N GLU A 80 -2.70 2.30 -4.31
CA GLU A 80 -2.32 2.33 -2.88
C GLU A 80 -2.93 1.15 -2.09
N SER A 81 -4.03 0.56 -2.59
CA SER A 81 -4.76 -0.54 -1.92
C SER A 81 -4.23 -1.95 -2.28
N VAL A 82 -3.45 -2.06 -3.35
CA VAL A 82 -2.92 -3.32 -3.84
C VAL A 82 -1.88 -3.88 -2.87
N GLY A 83 -2.02 -5.17 -2.57
CA GLY A 83 -1.19 -5.92 -1.63
C GLY A 83 -1.50 -5.70 -0.15
N THR A 84 -2.02 -4.53 0.23
CA THR A 84 -2.45 -4.25 1.62
C THR A 84 -3.87 -4.77 1.90
N LEU A 85 -4.75 -4.76 0.89
CA LEU A 85 -6.10 -5.34 0.96
C LEU A 85 -6.17 -6.72 0.28
N ASN A 86 -7.24 -7.47 0.54
CA ASN A 86 -7.34 -8.89 0.17
C ASN A 86 -7.70 -9.19 -1.30
N TYR A 87 -8.22 -8.21 -2.06
CA TYR A 87 -8.80 -8.44 -3.39
C TYR A 87 -8.48 -7.41 -4.46
N PRO A 88 -8.15 -6.14 -4.15
CA PRO A 88 -7.71 -5.21 -5.20
C PRO A 88 -6.47 -5.74 -5.89
N HIS A 89 -6.51 -5.76 -7.22
CA HIS A 89 -5.43 -6.16 -8.10
C HIS A 89 -5.22 -5.06 -9.14
N THR A 90 -3.97 -4.81 -9.54
CA THR A 90 -3.75 -3.97 -10.74
C THR A 90 -4.05 -4.74 -12.01
N PHE A 91 -3.77 -6.04 -12.05
CA PHE A 91 -4.12 -6.94 -13.15
C PHE A 91 -4.99 -8.08 -12.65
N PHE A 92 -6.07 -8.35 -13.39
CA PHE A 92 -6.94 -9.49 -13.13
C PHE A 92 -7.57 -10.01 -14.41
N GLU A 93 -8.18 -11.20 -14.32
CA GLU A 93 -8.88 -11.81 -15.45
C GLU A 93 -10.40 -11.77 -15.25
N MET A 94 -11.09 -11.31 -16.28
CA MET A 94 -12.55 -11.21 -16.30
C MET A 94 -13.17 -12.27 -17.22
N LEU A 95 -13.75 -13.31 -16.63
CA LEU A 95 -14.53 -14.33 -17.32
C LEU A 95 -15.85 -13.72 -17.78
N SER A 96 -16.09 -13.67 -19.09
CA SER A 96 -17.18 -12.91 -19.68
C SER A 96 -17.98 -13.72 -20.68
N ASN A 97 -19.30 -13.56 -20.66
CA ASN A 97 -20.20 -14.07 -21.70
C ASN A 97 -21.17 -12.99 -22.17
N TRP A 98 -21.52 -13.06 -23.45
CA TRP A 98 -22.37 -12.10 -24.15
C TRP A 98 -23.58 -12.78 -24.81
N SER A 99 -24.68 -12.04 -24.88
CA SER A 99 -25.84 -12.32 -25.73
C SER A 99 -26.09 -11.13 -26.64
N PHE A 100 -26.29 -11.38 -27.93
CA PHE A 100 -26.58 -10.37 -28.93
C PHE A 100 -27.97 -10.58 -29.51
N GLY A 101 -29.01 -10.14 -28.77
CA GLY A 101 -30.40 -10.29 -29.20
C GLY A 101 -30.92 -11.72 -29.20
N ASP A 102 -30.31 -12.60 -28.40
CA ASP A 102 -30.63 -14.03 -28.38
C ASP A 102 -31.32 -14.45 -27.06
N TYR A 103 -30.57 -14.70 -25.99
CA TYR A 103 -31.12 -14.92 -24.64
C TYR A 103 -31.06 -13.63 -23.79
N PHE A 104 -31.83 -13.59 -22.70
CA PHE A 104 -31.86 -12.42 -21.81
C PHE A 104 -31.76 -12.83 -20.33
N LYS A 105 -32.52 -12.18 -19.43
CA LYS A 105 -32.39 -12.32 -17.98
C LYS A 105 -32.58 -13.75 -17.47
N LYS A 106 -33.66 -14.42 -17.91
CA LYS A 106 -34.03 -15.73 -17.40
C LYS A 106 -32.91 -16.75 -17.61
N GLU A 107 -32.48 -16.94 -18.86
CA GLU A 107 -31.43 -17.88 -19.20
C GLU A 107 -30.07 -17.47 -18.61
N ALA A 108 -29.76 -16.16 -18.58
CA ALA A 108 -28.52 -15.67 -17.99
C ALA A 108 -28.42 -16.03 -16.49
N ILE A 109 -29.50 -15.85 -15.74
CA ILE A 109 -29.57 -16.18 -14.31
C ILE A 109 -29.56 -17.70 -14.11
N GLU A 110 -30.33 -18.45 -14.90
CA GLU A 110 -30.36 -19.92 -14.85
C GLU A 110 -28.98 -20.53 -15.10
N TRP A 111 -28.25 -20.06 -16.11
CA TRP A 111 -26.91 -20.54 -16.43
C TRP A 111 -25.86 -20.09 -15.42
N ALA A 112 -25.95 -18.88 -14.88
CA ALA A 112 -25.08 -18.46 -13.78
C ALA A 112 -25.26 -19.35 -12.54
N TRP A 113 -26.51 -19.64 -12.17
CA TRP A 113 -26.82 -20.55 -11.08
C TRP A 113 -26.34 -21.98 -11.34
N GLU A 114 -26.56 -22.51 -12.54
CA GLU A 114 -26.07 -23.84 -12.97
C GLU A 114 -24.55 -23.94 -12.85
N LEU A 115 -23.82 -22.97 -13.40
CA LEU A 115 -22.35 -22.96 -13.37
C LEU A 115 -21.82 -22.90 -11.95
N LEU A 116 -22.33 -21.99 -11.12
CA LEU A 116 -21.85 -21.83 -9.74
C LEU A 116 -22.18 -23.07 -8.88
N THR A 117 -23.41 -23.57 -8.95
CA THR A 117 -23.90 -24.55 -7.96
C THR A 117 -23.79 -26.01 -8.41
N LYS A 118 -23.89 -26.28 -9.72
CA LYS A 118 -23.85 -27.66 -10.25
C LYS A 118 -22.46 -28.04 -10.72
N VAL A 119 -21.78 -27.12 -11.41
CA VAL A 119 -20.45 -27.35 -11.98
C VAL A 119 -19.36 -27.05 -10.95
N TYR A 120 -19.26 -25.81 -10.47
CA TYR A 120 -18.27 -25.42 -9.46
C TYR A 120 -18.58 -25.96 -8.06
N ARG A 121 -19.87 -26.21 -7.79
CA ARG A 121 -20.38 -26.72 -6.50
C ARG A 121 -20.03 -25.81 -5.33
N ILE A 122 -20.14 -24.49 -5.53
CA ILE A 122 -20.09 -23.56 -4.40
C ILE A 122 -21.33 -23.75 -3.51
N LEU A 123 -21.17 -23.44 -2.23
CA LEU A 123 -22.21 -23.61 -1.24
C LEU A 123 -23.36 -22.63 -1.49
N THR A 124 -24.55 -23.17 -1.79
CA THR A 124 -25.74 -22.36 -2.13
C THR A 124 -26.23 -21.51 -0.98
N ASP A 125 -25.99 -21.94 0.25
CA ASP A 125 -26.37 -21.24 1.47
C ASP A 125 -25.50 -20.01 1.77
N GLN A 126 -24.44 -19.81 0.99
CA GLN A 126 -23.52 -18.67 1.10
C GLN A 126 -23.72 -17.63 -0.02
N ILE A 127 -24.65 -17.87 -0.95
CA ILE A 127 -24.89 -16.99 -2.09
C ILE A 127 -25.95 -15.93 -1.75
N TYR A 128 -25.62 -14.68 -2.03
CA TYR A 128 -26.54 -13.54 -2.00
C TYR A 128 -26.59 -12.90 -3.38
N VAL A 129 -27.73 -12.35 -3.77
CA VAL A 129 -27.88 -11.65 -5.05
C VAL A 129 -28.52 -10.29 -4.87
N SER A 130 -28.12 -9.33 -5.70
CA SER A 130 -28.73 -8.01 -5.77
C SER A 130 -29.60 -7.84 -7.01
N TYR A 131 -30.61 -7.00 -6.96
CA TYR A 131 -31.39 -6.60 -8.15
C TYR A 131 -31.74 -5.12 -8.09
N PHE A 132 -32.12 -4.55 -9.24
CA PHE A 132 -32.48 -3.15 -9.33
C PHE A 132 -33.86 -2.87 -8.69
N GLY A 133 -33.85 -2.12 -7.60
CA GLY A 133 -34.99 -1.74 -6.77
C GLY A 133 -35.79 -0.55 -7.30
N GLY A 134 -35.51 -0.08 -8.52
CA GLY A 134 -36.13 1.12 -9.09
C GLY A 134 -35.44 2.41 -8.67
N ASP A 135 -35.77 3.49 -9.38
CA ASP A 135 -35.32 4.84 -9.08
C ASP A 135 -36.40 5.86 -9.46
N SER A 136 -37.00 6.50 -8.46
CA SER A 136 -38.10 7.44 -8.67
C SER A 136 -37.65 8.74 -9.35
N GLU A 137 -36.40 9.17 -9.14
CA GLU A 137 -35.86 10.40 -9.74
C GLU A 137 -35.70 10.25 -11.27
N SER A 138 -35.24 9.08 -11.72
CA SER A 138 -35.07 8.75 -13.14
C SER A 138 -36.31 8.11 -13.78
N GLY A 139 -37.40 7.92 -13.02
CA GLY A 139 -38.64 7.30 -13.49
C GLY A 139 -38.50 5.82 -13.84
N LEU A 140 -37.47 5.14 -13.31
CA LEU A 140 -37.18 3.75 -13.59
C LEU A 140 -37.89 2.83 -12.59
N GLN A 141 -38.59 1.82 -13.11
CA GLN A 141 -39.31 0.84 -12.30
C GLN A 141 -38.38 -0.23 -11.72
N VAL A 142 -38.88 -0.91 -10.69
CA VAL A 142 -38.24 -2.09 -10.09
C VAL A 142 -38.05 -3.18 -11.16
N ASP A 143 -36.89 -3.83 -11.16
CA ASP A 143 -36.64 -4.99 -12.02
C ASP A 143 -37.22 -6.28 -11.41
N GLU A 144 -38.55 -6.40 -11.48
CA GLU A 144 -39.29 -7.54 -10.93
C GLU A 144 -38.96 -8.86 -11.63
N GLU A 145 -38.64 -8.83 -12.92
CA GLU A 145 -38.27 -10.01 -13.71
C GLU A 145 -37.00 -10.67 -13.14
N THR A 146 -35.97 -9.86 -12.82
CA THR A 146 -34.74 -10.34 -12.20
C THR A 146 -35.00 -10.86 -10.79
N ARG A 147 -35.80 -10.14 -9.97
CA ARG A 147 -36.19 -10.56 -8.62
C ARG A 147 -36.87 -11.92 -8.65
N ASP A 148 -37.91 -12.07 -9.47
CA ASP A 148 -38.76 -13.26 -9.51
C ASP A 148 -38.02 -14.47 -10.10
N THR A 149 -37.05 -14.24 -10.98
CA THR A 149 -36.18 -15.31 -11.47
C THR A 149 -35.26 -15.82 -10.37
N TRP A 150 -34.62 -14.93 -9.59
CA TRP A 150 -33.77 -15.34 -8.47
C TRP A 150 -34.52 -16.02 -7.32
N LEU A 151 -35.76 -15.61 -7.06
CA LEU A 151 -36.62 -16.22 -6.03
C LEU A 151 -36.98 -17.69 -6.31
N GLN A 152 -36.72 -18.20 -7.52
CA GLN A 152 -36.85 -19.63 -7.82
C GLN A 152 -35.68 -20.45 -7.25
N PHE A 153 -34.55 -19.82 -6.94
CA PHE A 153 -33.32 -20.47 -6.51
C PHE A 153 -32.92 -20.12 -5.07
N LEU A 154 -33.22 -18.89 -4.64
CA LEU A 154 -32.80 -18.33 -3.36
C LEU A 154 -34.01 -17.86 -2.55
N PRO A 155 -33.94 -17.91 -1.22
CA PRO A 155 -35.00 -17.39 -0.38
C PRO A 155 -35.01 -15.85 -0.41
N PRO A 156 -36.16 -15.20 -0.10
CA PRO A 156 -36.32 -13.75 -0.24
C PRO A 156 -35.28 -12.91 0.50
N GLU A 157 -34.84 -13.35 1.67
CA GLU A 157 -33.83 -12.66 2.50
C GLU A 157 -32.43 -12.59 1.85
N ARG A 158 -32.21 -13.28 0.72
CA ARG A 158 -30.94 -13.24 -0.04
C ARG A 158 -31.07 -12.64 -1.43
N VAL A 159 -32.27 -12.15 -1.78
CA VAL A 159 -32.55 -11.46 -3.05
C VAL A 159 -32.84 -9.99 -2.72
N LEU A 160 -31.80 -9.16 -2.79
CA LEU A 160 -31.78 -7.84 -2.16
C LEU A 160 -31.96 -6.69 -3.18
N PRO A 161 -32.88 -5.74 -2.95
CA PRO A 161 -33.04 -4.57 -3.82
C PRO A 161 -31.97 -3.50 -3.53
N PHE A 162 -31.44 -2.87 -4.59
CA PHE A 162 -30.66 -1.64 -4.47
C PHE A 162 -31.00 -0.63 -5.56
N GLY A 163 -30.68 0.64 -5.31
CA GLY A 163 -31.01 1.75 -6.20
C GLY A 163 -30.08 1.90 -7.40
N TYR A 164 -30.21 3.05 -8.06
CA TYR A 164 -29.50 3.41 -9.29
C TYR A 164 -27.99 3.18 -9.25
N ARG A 165 -27.33 3.63 -8.17
CA ARG A 165 -25.87 3.57 -8.06
C ARG A 165 -25.32 2.14 -8.03
N ASP A 166 -26.08 1.22 -7.45
CA ASP A 166 -25.59 -0.12 -7.09
C ASP A 166 -26.10 -1.23 -8.02
N ASN A 167 -27.14 -0.98 -8.81
CA ASN A 167 -27.76 -1.98 -9.69
C ASN A 167 -28.26 -1.43 -11.04
N PHE A 168 -27.80 -0.24 -11.47
CA PHE A 168 -28.02 0.29 -12.82
C PHE A 168 -26.69 0.63 -13.50
N TRP A 169 -26.45 0.08 -14.68
CA TRP A 169 -25.19 0.23 -15.42
C TRP A 169 -25.38 1.16 -16.62
N GLU A 170 -24.41 2.04 -16.83
CA GLU A 170 -24.34 2.93 -17.98
C GLU A 170 -22.92 2.88 -18.58
N MET A 171 -22.84 2.90 -19.91
CA MET A 171 -21.58 3.23 -20.59
C MET A 171 -21.32 4.73 -20.45
N GLY A 172 -20.08 5.16 -20.18
CA GLY A 172 -19.74 6.59 -20.14
C GLY A 172 -19.87 7.24 -21.53
N GLY A 173 -20.42 8.45 -21.64
CA GLY A 173 -20.57 9.18 -22.92
C GLY A 173 -21.83 10.06 -23.00
N THR A 174 -22.03 10.74 -24.15
CA THR A 174 -23.18 11.63 -24.43
C THR A 174 -24.40 10.91 -25.03
N SER A 175 -24.25 9.71 -25.58
CA SER A 175 -25.31 8.72 -25.78
C SER A 175 -24.74 7.37 -25.36
N SER A 176 -25.45 6.63 -24.51
CA SER A 176 -24.93 5.38 -23.97
C SER A 176 -25.98 4.30 -23.81
N MET A 177 -25.63 3.08 -24.20
CA MET A 177 -26.38 1.90 -23.84
C MET A 177 -26.31 1.68 -22.33
N CYS A 178 -27.44 1.32 -21.73
CA CYS A 178 -27.57 1.15 -20.29
C CYS A 178 -28.64 0.11 -19.93
N GLY A 179 -28.69 -0.25 -18.64
CA GLY A 179 -29.72 -1.15 -18.13
C GLY A 179 -29.46 -1.63 -16.71
N PRO A 180 -30.45 -2.29 -16.09
CA PRO A 180 -30.29 -2.87 -14.77
C PRO A 180 -29.29 -4.04 -14.81
N TYR A 181 -28.71 -4.35 -13.67
CA TYR A 181 -27.87 -5.52 -13.51
C TYR A 181 -28.13 -6.23 -12.18
N THR A 182 -27.65 -7.46 -12.08
CA THR A 182 -27.65 -8.25 -10.84
C THR A 182 -26.24 -8.69 -10.51
N LYS A 183 -25.85 -8.60 -9.24
CA LYS A 183 -24.57 -9.13 -8.75
C LYS A 183 -24.80 -10.36 -7.91
N VAL A 184 -23.90 -11.33 -8.05
CA VAL A 184 -23.80 -12.51 -7.19
C VAL A 184 -22.66 -12.28 -6.20
N HIS A 185 -22.99 -12.37 -4.93
CA HIS A 185 -22.07 -12.26 -3.81
C HIS A 185 -21.92 -13.60 -3.09
N TYR A 186 -20.73 -13.85 -2.56
CA TYR A 186 -20.41 -15.04 -1.78
C TYR A 186 -19.96 -14.65 -0.37
N ASN A 187 -20.67 -15.16 0.63
CA ASN A 187 -20.33 -15.02 2.03
C ASN A 187 -19.31 -16.09 2.46
N ARG A 188 -18.19 -15.67 3.04
CA ARG A 188 -17.16 -16.55 3.59
C ARG A 188 -17.42 -16.93 5.04
N LEU A 189 -18.20 -16.13 5.76
CA LEU A 189 -18.51 -16.36 7.17
C LEU A 189 -19.70 -17.30 7.29
N ALA A 190 -19.42 -18.59 7.23
CA ALA A 190 -20.42 -19.63 7.46
C ALA A 190 -21.19 -19.36 8.76
N ASN A 191 -22.53 -19.45 8.70
CA ASN A 191 -23.48 -19.25 9.80
C ASN A 191 -23.67 -17.80 10.29
N GLN A 192 -23.23 -16.79 9.54
CA GLN A 192 -23.60 -15.39 9.77
C GLN A 192 -24.41 -14.86 8.60
N ASP A 193 -25.47 -14.10 8.87
CA ASP A 193 -26.18 -13.39 7.82
C ASP A 193 -25.32 -12.24 7.29
N ALA A 194 -25.13 -12.22 5.97
CA ALA A 194 -24.33 -11.23 5.27
C ALA A 194 -25.16 -10.27 4.42
N ALA A 195 -26.49 -10.27 4.55
CA ALA A 195 -27.36 -9.41 3.75
C ALA A 195 -26.98 -7.92 3.86
N SER A 196 -26.62 -7.46 5.07
CA SER A 196 -26.18 -6.08 5.33
C SER A 196 -24.80 -5.74 4.76
N LEU A 197 -24.03 -6.74 4.34
CA LEU A 197 -22.68 -6.60 3.77
C LEU A 197 -22.68 -6.62 2.24
N VAL A 198 -23.79 -6.98 1.59
CA VAL A 198 -23.92 -6.97 0.13
C VAL A 198 -23.79 -5.52 -0.39
N ASN A 199 -23.02 -5.35 -1.47
CA ASN A 199 -22.64 -4.04 -2.03
C ASN A 199 -21.94 -3.09 -1.03
N LYS A 200 -21.36 -3.60 0.05
CA LYS A 200 -20.51 -2.81 0.98
C LYS A 200 -19.03 -2.95 0.65
N GLU A 201 -18.25 -1.97 1.11
CA GLU A 201 -16.80 -1.91 0.94
C GLU A 201 -16.05 -2.98 1.75
N ASP A 202 -16.65 -3.57 2.80
CA ASP A 202 -16.08 -4.69 3.56
C ASP A 202 -16.17 -6.01 2.78
N GLN A 203 -15.34 -6.09 1.75
CA GLN A 203 -15.24 -7.24 0.85
C GLN A 203 -14.62 -8.46 1.52
N ILE A 204 -14.09 -8.40 2.76
CA ILE A 204 -13.38 -9.55 3.36
C ILE A 204 -14.35 -10.71 3.56
N SER A 205 -15.54 -10.42 4.09
CA SER A 205 -16.53 -11.41 4.49
C SER A 205 -17.52 -11.74 3.38
N CYS A 206 -17.94 -10.74 2.60
CA CYS A 206 -18.91 -10.90 1.51
C CYS A 206 -18.34 -10.32 0.21
N ILE A 207 -17.95 -11.19 -0.73
CA ILE A 207 -17.32 -10.77 -1.99
C ILE A 207 -18.28 -10.82 -3.16
N GLU A 208 -18.24 -9.80 -4.01
CA GLU A 208 -18.80 -9.89 -5.36
C GLU A 208 -17.95 -10.84 -6.21
N ILE A 209 -18.60 -11.88 -6.74
CA ILE A 209 -17.95 -12.85 -7.64
C ILE A 209 -18.40 -12.70 -9.10
N TRP A 210 -19.63 -12.26 -9.37
CA TRP A 210 -20.16 -12.18 -10.73
C TRP A 210 -21.17 -11.02 -10.87
N ASN A 211 -21.05 -10.22 -11.93
CA ASN A 211 -22.01 -9.20 -12.33
C ASN A 211 -22.66 -9.56 -13.68
N LEU A 212 -23.98 -9.52 -13.77
CA LEU A 212 -24.77 -9.79 -14.97
C LEU A 212 -25.56 -8.52 -15.36
N VAL A 213 -25.16 -7.88 -16.45
CA VAL A 213 -25.78 -6.65 -16.98
C VAL A 213 -26.79 -6.96 -18.07
N PHE A 214 -27.96 -6.35 -17.95
CA PHE A 214 -29.09 -6.52 -18.86
C PHE A 214 -29.31 -5.23 -19.66
N ILE A 215 -28.59 -5.11 -20.78
CA ILE A 215 -28.60 -3.90 -21.60
C ILE A 215 -29.90 -3.88 -22.41
N GLN A 216 -30.73 -2.87 -22.15
CA GLN A 216 -32.07 -2.78 -22.75
C GLN A 216 -32.55 -1.35 -22.99
N LEU A 217 -31.77 -0.34 -22.56
CA LEU A 217 -32.08 1.08 -22.72
C LEU A 217 -30.92 1.80 -23.41
N GLU A 218 -31.25 2.91 -24.05
CA GLU A 218 -30.32 3.93 -24.52
C GLU A 218 -30.62 5.23 -23.79
N LYS A 219 -29.59 5.85 -23.23
CA LYS A 219 -29.64 7.18 -22.64
C LYS A 219 -29.18 8.19 -23.67
N ASP A 220 -30.06 9.13 -24.04
CA ASP A 220 -29.71 10.21 -24.94
C ASP A 220 -28.99 11.36 -24.23
N SER A 221 -28.50 12.35 -25.01
CA SER A 221 -27.74 13.49 -24.49
C SER A 221 -28.52 14.39 -23.54
N ASN A 222 -29.85 14.29 -23.53
CA ASN A 222 -30.71 15.03 -22.62
C ASN A 222 -31.02 14.22 -21.34
N GLY A 223 -30.41 13.04 -21.19
CA GLY A 223 -30.63 12.11 -20.09
C GLY A 223 -31.91 11.28 -20.21
N SER A 224 -32.61 11.34 -21.35
CA SER A 224 -33.85 10.56 -21.55
C SER A 224 -33.52 9.11 -21.88
N LEU A 225 -34.23 8.19 -21.24
CA LEU A 225 -34.06 6.75 -21.43
C LEU A 225 -35.09 6.19 -22.40
N LYS A 226 -34.63 5.51 -23.46
CA LYS A 226 -35.47 4.88 -24.48
C LYS A 226 -35.15 3.39 -24.61
N PRO A 227 -36.13 2.52 -24.88
CA PRO A 227 -35.87 1.11 -25.12
C PRO A 227 -34.98 0.88 -26.35
N LEU A 228 -34.01 -0.03 -26.24
CA LEU A 228 -33.23 -0.49 -27.37
C LEU A 228 -34.05 -1.43 -28.26
N PRO A 229 -33.83 -1.44 -29.59
CA PRO A 229 -34.49 -2.38 -30.50
C PRO A 229 -34.04 -3.82 -30.26
N THR A 230 -32.82 -4.01 -29.76
CA THR A 230 -32.21 -5.30 -29.45
C THR A 230 -31.72 -5.26 -28.01
N LYS A 231 -32.01 -6.32 -27.24
CA LYS A 231 -31.51 -6.49 -25.88
C LYS A 231 -30.21 -7.29 -25.87
N TYR A 232 -29.35 -7.00 -24.91
CA TYR A 232 -28.07 -7.68 -24.76
C TYR A 232 -27.86 -8.14 -23.32
N VAL A 233 -27.07 -9.21 -23.17
CA VAL A 233 -26.54 -9.63 -21.87
C VAL A 233 -25.03 -9.49 -21.93
N SER A 234 -24.45 -8.92 -20.88
CA SER A 234 -23.00 -8.87 -20.68
C SER A 234 -22.70 -9.28 -19.25
N THR A 235 -21.89 -10.31 -19.07
CA THR A 235 -21.51 -10.77 -17.73
C THR A 235 -20.01 -10.62 -17.48
N ARG A 236 -19.66 -10.45 -16.21
CA ARG A 236 -18.30 -10.17 -15.73
C ARG A 236 -18.06 -10.92 -14.43
N MET A 237 -17.29 -12.01 -14.47
CA MET A 237 -16.88 -12.79 -13.30
C MET A 237 -15.37 -12.71 -13.09
N ASN A 238 -14.95 -12.27 -11.91
CA ASN A 238 -13.53 -12.11 -11.60
C ASN A 238 -12.90 -13.48 -11.25
N LEU A 239 -11.91 -13.90 -12.04
CA LEU A 239 -11.28 -15.22 -11.90
C LEU A 239 -10.58 -15.39 -10.56
N GLU A 240 -9.81 -14.40 -10.11
CA GLU A 240 -9.03 -14.43 -8.88
C GLU A 240 -9.95 -14.60 -7.65
N ARG A 241 -11.05 -13.83 -7.62
CA ARG A 241 -12.06 -13.91 -6.56
C ARG A 241 -12.74 -15.28 -6.58
N LEU A 242 -13.22 -15.75 -7.73
CA LEU A 242 -13.84 -17.08 -7.82
C LEU A 242 -12.88 -18.19 -7.39
N THR A 243 -11.63 -18.15 -7.87
CA THR A 243 -10.61 -19.14 -7.54
C THR A 243 -10.35 -19.19 -6.04
N SER A 244 -10.29 -18.04 -5.37
CA SER A 244 -10.16 -17.98 -3.91
C SER A 244 -11.36 -18.56 -3.16
N VAL A 245 -12.57 -18.50 -3.72
CA VAL A 245 -13.74 -19.22 -3.17
C VAL A 245 -13.56 -20.72 -3.33
N LEU A 246 -13.24 -21.19 -4.54
CA LEU A 246 -13.13 -22.61 -4.87
C LEU A 246 -11.98 -23.32 -4.16
N GLN A 247 -10.92 -22.58 -3.81
CA GLN A 247 -9.77 -23.07 -3.05
C GLN A 247 -9.89 -22.81 -1.55
N ASN A 248 -11.02 -22.24 -1.08
CA ASN A 248 -11.24 -21.90 0.31
C ASN A 248 -10.12 -21.02 0.91
N ARG A 249 -9.73 -19.97 0.19
CA ARG A 249 -8.72 -18.98 0.59
C ARG A 249 -9.40 -17.66 0.96
N ILE A 250 -8.93 -17.00 2.02
CA ILE A 250 -9.48 -15.73 2.50
C ILE A 250 -9.16 -14.58 1.53
N THR A 251 -8.02 -14.65 0.84
CA THR A 251 -7.61 -13.68 -0.17
C THR A 251 -7.28 -14.38 -1.48
N SER A 252 -7.49 -13.69 -2.59
CA SER A 252 -7.00 -14.13 -3.91
C SER A 252 -5.48 -14.26 -3.98
N TYR A 253 -4.74 -13.54 -3.15
CA TYR A 253 -3.28 -13.61 -3.06
C TYR A 253 -2.74 -14.94 -2.53
N ASP A 254 -3.58 -15.77 -1.91
CA ASP A 254 -3.20 -17.08 -1.35
C ASP A 254 -3.56 -18.26 -2.27
N THR A 255 -3.91 -17.96 -3.53
CA THR A 255 -4.27 -18.96 -4.54
C THR A 255 -3.05 -19.41 -5.35
N ASP A 256 -3.23 -20.50 -6.09
CA ASP A 256 -2.23 -21.01 -7.05
C ASP A 256 -1.84 -20.00 -8.15
N ILE A 257 -2.59 -18.91 -8.32
CA ILE A 257 -2.25 -17.79 -9.22
C ILE A 257 -0.97 -17.07 -8.76
N PHE A 258 -0.77 -16.93 -7.44
CA PHE A 258 0.30 -16.10 -6.88
C PHE A 258 1.40 -16.90 -6.17
N LEU A 259 1.04 -18.02 -5.53
CA LEU A 259 2.00 -18.81 -4.73
C LEU A 259 3.27 -19.20 -5.51
N PRO A 260 3.21 -19.65 -6.78
CA PRO A 260 4.41 -19.95 -7.56
C PRO A 260 5.28 -18.71 -7.82
N ILE A 261 4.67 -17.53 -8.00
CA ILE A 261 5.39 -16.27 -8.19
C ILE A 261 6.14 -15.90 -6.90
N TYR A 262 5.52 -16.07 -5.74
CA TYR A 262 6.18 -15.83 -4.44
C TYR A 262 7.39 -16.74 -4.23
N ASP A 263 7.32 -18.00 -4.67
CA ASP A 263 8.48 -18.90 -4.60
C ASP A 263 9.65 -18.39 -5.46
N HIS A 264 9.39 -17.77 -6.61
CA HIS A 264 10.43 -17.15 -7.43
C HIS A 264 11.00 -15.88 -6.76
N ILE A 265 10.15 -15.06 -6.16
CA ILE A 265 10.57 -13.88 -5.38
C ILE A 265 11.45 -14.31 -4.20
N HIS A 266 11.05 -15.35 -3.47
CA HIS A 266 11.82 -15.93 -2.37
C HIS A 266 13.20 -16.39 -2.85
N LYS A 267 13.27 -17.15 -3.96
CA LYS A 267 14.53 -17.61 -4.54
C LYS A 267 15.43 -16.45 -4.99
N ALA A 268 14.84 -15.39 -5.56
CA ALA A 268 15.59 -14.24 -6.06
C ALA A 268 16.14 -13.34 -4.94
N THR A 269 15.44 -13.25 -3.81
CA THR A 269 15.76 -12.30 -2.73
C THR A 269 16.43 -12.94 -1.50
N GLY A 270 16.17 -14.23 -1.25
CA GLY A 270 16.66 -14.96 -0.09
C GLY A 270 15.96 -14.60 1.23
N ILE A 271 14.89 -13.79 1.20
CA ILE A 271 14.08 -13.48 2.40
C ILE A 271 13.23 -14.68 2.82
N ALA A 272 12.59 -14.64 3.99
CA ALA A 272 11.66 -15.67 4.42
C ALA A 272 10.55 -15.91 3.38
N LYS A 273 10.08 -17.16 3.29
CA LYS A 273 8.96 -17.53 2.41
C LYS A 273 7.68 -16.78 2.80
N TYR A 274 6.82 -16.56 1.82
CA TYR A 274 5.47 -16.06 2.06
C TYR A 274 4.72 -16.96 3.05
N ASP A 275 4.15 -16.38 4.09
CA ASP A 275 3.44 -17.09 5.15
C ASP A 275 1.96 -16.68 5.28
N GLY A 276 1.51 -15.71 4.46
CA GLY A 276 0.15 -15.19 4.46
C GLY A 276 -0.22 -14.34 5.68
N GLN A 277 0.72 -14.08 6.60
CA GLN A 277 0.47 -13.24 7.77
C GLN A 277 0.51 -11.76 7.39
N MET A 278 -0.40 -10.96 7.92
CA MET A 278 -0.43 -9.52 7.65
C MET A 278 0.88 -8.85 8.08
N GLY A 279 1.45 -8.02 7.21
CA GLY A 279 2.66 -7.26 7.50
C GLY A 279 3.43 -6.86 6.25
N TYR A 280 4.38 -5.94 6.42
CA TYR A 280 5.09 -5.30 5.30
C TYR A 280 5.79 -6.25 4.32
N VAL A 281 6.27 -7.41 4.79
CA VAL A 281 6.92 -8.41 3.92
C VAL A 281 5.88 -9.11 3.04
N THR A 282 4.77 -9.56 3.63
CA THR A 282 3.63 -10.16 2.93
C THR A 282 3.03 -9.19 1.92
N ASP A 283 2.81 -7.94 2.32
CA ASP A 283 2.29 -6.90 1.43
C ASP A 283 3.23 -6.67 0.25
N ALA A 284 4.56 -6.66 0.49
CA ALA A 284 5.54 -6.50 -0.57
C ALA A 284 5.58 -7.70 -1.54
N TYR A 285 5.41 -8.94 -1.06
CA TYR A 285 5.25 -10.10 -1.94
C TYR A 285 4.05 -9.92 -2.88
N ARG A 286 2.90 -9.54 -2.31
CA ARG A 286 1.65 -9.32 -3.05
C ARG A 286 1.80 -8.21 -4.10
N VAL A 287 2.34 -7.05 -3.71
CA VAL A 287 2.59 -5.91 -4.61
C VAL A 287 3.52 -6.31 -5.76
N VAL A 288 4.66 -6.96 -5.45
CA VAL A 288 5.63 -7.35 -6.48
C VAL A 288 5.02 -8.34 -7.47
N ALA A 289 4.31 -9.37 -6.99
CA ALA A 289 3.71 -10.37 -7.88
C ALA A 289 2.58 -9.78 -8.75
N ASP A 290 1.68 -9.00 -8.14
CA ASP A 290 0.57 -8.36 -8.85
C ASP A 290 1.06 -7.39 -9.94
N HIS A 291 1.97 -6.48 -9.58
CA HIS A 291 2.48 -5.51 -10.53
C HIS A 291 3.35 -6.14 -11.60
N LEU A 292 4.04 -7.25 -11.32
CA LEU A 292 4.81 -7.97 -12.33
C LEU A 292 3.89 -8.61 -13.38
N ARG A 293 2.70 -9.11 -13.00
CA ARG A 293 1.66 -9.55 -13.95
C ARG A 293 1.24 -8.39 -14.85
N THR A 294 0.90 -7.24 -14.25
CA THR A 294 0.51 -6.01 -14.98
C THR A 294 1.57 -5.56 -15.97
N MET A 295 2.83 -5.50 -15.54
CA MET A 295 3.96 -5.13 -16.41
C MET A 295 4.10 -6.10 -17.57
N SER A 296 4.03 -7.41 -17.30
CA SER A 296 4.20 -8.44 -18.33
C SER A 296 3.13 -8.36 -19.41
N PHE A 297 1.85 -8.22 -19.03
CA PHE A 297 0.76 -8.11 -19.99
C PHE A 297 0.75 -6.78 -20.75
N ALA A 298 1.01 -5.66 -20.07
CA ALA A 298 1.09 -4.37 -20.74
C ALA A 298 2.22 -4.34 -21.78
N ILE A 299 3.40 -4.89 -21.46
CA ILE A 299 4.53 -4.97 -22.39
C ILE A 299 4.26 -5.95 -23.52
N ALA A 300 3.64 -7.10 -23.24
CA ALA A 300 3.26 -8.06 -24.28
C ALA A 300 2.29 -7.44 -25.30
N ASP A 301 1.37 -6.59 -24.85
CA ASP A 301 0.44 -5.86 -25.70
C ASP A 301 1.05 -4.59 -26.33
N GLY A 302 2.35 -4.33 -26.12
CA GLY A 302 3.13 -3.30 -26.81
C GLY A 302 3.33 -1.98 -26.05
N LEU A 303 2.86 -1.87 -24.80
CA LEU A 303 3.07 -0.68 -23.97
C LEU A 303 4.46 -0.68 -23.32
N ARG A 304 5.05 0.49 -23.13
CA ARG A 304 6.28 0.66 -22.35
C ARG A 304 6.07 1.71 -21.27
N PRO A 305 6.78 1.64 -20.12
CA PRO A 305 6.82 2.73 -19.16
C PRO A 305 7.31 4.03 -19.82
N GLY A 306 6.72 5.15 -19.42
CA GLY A 306 7.00 6.46 -20.01
C GLY A 306 6.46 7.61 -19.16
N ASP A 307 6.36 8.79 -19.75
CA ASP A 307 6.15 10.04 -19.00
C ASP A 307 4.73 10.63 -19.10
N ALA A 308 3.87 10.06 -19.95
CA ALA A 308 2.49 10.52 -20.10
C ALA A 308 1.47 9.39 -20.24
N GLY A 309 0.20 9.70 -19.91
CA GLY A 309 -0.94 8.81 -20.14
C GLY A 309 -0.75 7.39 -19.58
N ARG A 310 -0.98 6.39 -20.44
CA ARG A 310 -0.91 4.96 -20.10
C ARG A 310 0.50 4.54 -19.71
N GLU A 311 1.49 5.08 -20.40
CA GLU A 311 2.91 4.81 -20.17
C GLU A 311 3.34 5.31 -18.78
N TYR A 312 2.84 6.48 -18.36
CA TYR A 312 3.09 7.01 -17.02
C TYR A 312 2.40 6.19 -15.93
N ALA A 313 1.15 5.77 -16.17
CA ALA A 313 0.46 4.87 -15.25
C ALA A 313 1.24 3.57 -15.07
N LEU A 314 1.71 2.96 -16.17
CA LEU A 314 2.56 1.77 -16.15
C LEU A 314 3.90 2.02 -15.43
N ARG A 315 4.52 3.18 -15.65
CA ARG A 315 5.74 3.59 -14.93
C ARG A 315 5.50 3.65 -13.42
N ARG A 316 4.37 4.16 -12.93
CA ARG A 316 4.06 4.14 -11.48
C ARG A 316 3.93 2.72 -10.92
N VAL A 317 3.22 1.85 -11.62
CA VAL A 317 3.11 0.42 -11.26
C VAL A 317 4.49 -0.20 -11.15
N PHE A 318 5.34 0.01 -12.15
CA PHE A 318 6.73 -0.45 -12.14
C PHE A 318 7.51 0.06 -10.92
N LEU A 319 7.52 1.38 -10.71
CA LEU A 319 8.28 2.03 -9.65
C LEU A 319 7.85 1.54 -8.26
N GLN A 320 6.55 1.37 -8.02
CA GLN A 320 6.02 0.83 -6.77
C GLN A 320 6.49 -0.60 -6.53
N ALA A 321 6.43 -1.47 -7.54
CA ALA A 321 6.85 -2.86 -7.44
C ALA A 321 8.34 -2.97 -7.09
N VAL A 322 9.21 -2.31 -7.87
CA VAL A 322 10.66 -2.38 -7.67
C VAL A 322 11.05 -1.76 -6.34
N ARG A 323 10.49 -0.59 -5.99
CA ARG A 323 10.73 0.05 -4.69
C ARG A 323 10.34 -0.85 -3.53
N CYS A 324 9.13 -1.44 -3.55
CA CYS A 324 8.68 -2.33 -2.48
C CYS A 324 9.56 -3.58 -2.38
N GLY A 325 9.89 -4.22 -3.50
CA GLY A 325 10.75 -5.41 -3.50
C GLY A 325 12.17 -5.11 -3.00
N MET A 326 12.77 -3.99 -3.39
CA MET A 326 14.09 -3.60 -2.86
C MET A 326 14.04 -3.26 -1.37
N GLN A 327 13.03 -2.49 -0.94
CA GLN A 327 12.96 -1.96 0.42
C GLN A 327 12.56 -3.01 1.46
N PHE A 328 11.60 -3.88 1.14
CA PHE A 328 10.99 -4.79 2.11
C PHE A 328 11.38 -6.26 1.89
N LEU A 329 11.72 -6.64 0.65
CA LEU A 329 12.14 -8.01 0.33
C LEU A 329 13.66 -8.14 0.19
N GLY A 330 14.41 -7.05 0.24
CA GLY A 330 15.86 -7.08 0.06
C GLY A 330 16.30 -7.35 -1.38
N GLY A 331 15.41 -7.12 -2.36
CA GLY A 331 15.72 -7.22 -3.77
C GLY A 331 16.91 -6.33 -4.16
N LYS A 332 17.76 -6.85 -5.05
CA LYS A 332 18.90 -6.12 -5.65
C LYS A 332 18.62 -5.88 -7.12
N GLU A 333 19.35 -4.97 -7.75
CA GLU A 333 19.26 -4.75 -9.19
C GLU A 333 19.25 -6.08 -9.97
N GLY A 334 18.22 -6.28 -10.80
CA GLY A 334 18.00 -7.49 -11.58
C GLY A 334 17.05 -8.50 -10.94
N PHE A 335 16.60 -8.29 -9.69
CA PHE A 335 15.67 -9.22 -9.06
C PHE A 335 14.31 -9.21 -9.76
N PHE A 336 13.80 -8.02 -10.13
CA PHE A 336 12.44 -7.90 -10.66
C PHE A 336 12.36 -8.47 -12.07
N SER A 337 13.34 -8.14 -12.92
CA SER A 337 13.50 -8.77 -14.24
C SER A 337 13.77 -10.28 -14.16
N GLY A 338 14.53 -10.74 -13.16
CA GLY A 338 14.77 -12.17 -12.93
C GLY A 338 13.50 -12.98 -12.61
N VAL A 339 12.54 -12.36 -11.90
CA VAL A 339 11.26 -12.99 -11.56
C VAL A 339 10.27 -12.94 -12.73
N ALA A 340 10.42 -12.03 -13.71
CA ALA A 340 9.47 -11.86 -14.81
C ALA A 340 9.20 -13.15 -15.62
N SER A 341 10.20 -14.00 -15.77
CA SER A 341 10.07 -15.31 -16.43
C SER A 341 9.03 -16.22 -15.77
N SER A 342 8.79 -16.07 -14.46
CA SER A 342 7.75 -16.84 -13.76
C SER A 342 6.35 -16.52 -14.30
N ILE A 343 6.07 -15.29 -14.72
CA ILE A 343 4.76 -14.93 -15.28
C ILE A 343 4.50 -15.67 -16.60
N VAL A 344 5.53 -15.80 -17.44
CA VAL A 344 5.44 -16.55 -18.70
C VAL A 344 5.22 -18.05 -18.43
N GLY A 345 5.89 -18.60 -17.42
CA GLY A 345 5.69 -19.98 -16.97
C GLY A 345 4.28 -20.25 -16.47
N GLU A 346 3.75 -19.41 -15.57
CA GLU A 346 2.45 -19.61 -14.93
C GLU A 346 1.27 -19.26 -15.85
N MET A 347 1.40 -18.21 -16.69
CA MET A 347 0.27 -17.65 -17.44
C MET A 347 0.38 -17.82 -18.96
N GLY A 348 1.55 -18.18 -19.50
CA GLY A 348 1.77 -18.32 -20.94
C GLY A 348 1.06 -19.52 -21.59
N GLY A 349 0.40 -20.38 -20.80
CA GLY A 349 -0.51 -21.40 -21.31
C GLY A 349 -1.84 -20.80 -21.80
N ALA A 350 -2.43 -19.92 -20.99
CA ALA A 350 -3.70 -19.26 -21.30
C ALA A 350 -3.53 -18.05 -22.23
N PHE A 351 -2.35 -17.41 -22.19
CA PHE A 351 -1.99 -16.22 -22.97
C PHE A 351 -0.70 -16.44 -23.76
N PRO A 352 -0.77 -17.05 -24.96
CA PRO A 352 0.40 -17.37 -25.78
C PRO A 352 1.26 -16.17 -26.15
N GLU A 353 0.68 -14.96 -26.18
CA GLU A 353 1.39 -13.71 -26.42
C GLU A 353 2.49 -13.41 -25.39
N LEU A 354 2.34 -13.88 -24.14
CA LEU A 354 3.39 -13.75 -23.12
C LEU A 354 4.65 -14.53 -23.51
N LYS A 355 4.48 -15.73 -24.08
CA LYS A 355 5.60 -16.54 -24.61
C LYS A 355 6.19 -15.91 -25.87
N ALA A 356 5.34 -15.41 -26.76
CA ALA A 356 5.78 -14.76 -27.99
C ALA A 356 6.61 -13.49 -27.72
N HIS A 357 6.35 -12.81 -26.59
CA HIS A 357 7.01 -11.56 -26.22
C HIS A 357 7.90 -11.66 -24.98
N GLU A 358 8.27 -12.86 -24.53
CA GLU A 358 9.09 -13.09 -23.32
C GLU A 358 10.38 -12.27 -23.34
N GLU A 359 11.13 -12.31 -24.44
CA GLU A 359 12.38 -11.56 -24.57
C GLU A 359 12.16 -10.04 -24.46
N THR A 360 11.07 -9.53 -25.05
CA THR A 360 10.71 -8.12 -24.99
C THR A 360 10.32 -7.71 -23.57
N ILE A 361 9.55 -8.55 -22.87
CA ILE A 361 9.15 -8.33 -21.48
C ILE A 361 10.39 -8.27 -20.60
N SER A 362 11.25 -9.29 -20.64
CA SER A 362 12.46 -9.36 -19.81
C SER A 362 13.41 -8.20 -20.07
N LYS A 363 13.70 -7.87 -21.35
CA LYS A 363 14.59 -6.75 -21.68
C LYS A 363 14.05 -5.40 -21.24
N THR A 364 12.75 -5.16 -21.44
CA THR A 364 12.12 -3.88 -21.06
C THR A 364 12.15 -3.70 -19.55
N ILE A 365 11.76 -4.73 -18.79
CA ILE A 365 11.80 -4.69 -17.31
C ILE A 365 13.23 -4.49 -16.82
N GLN A 366 14.21 -5.19 -17.40
CA GLN A 366 15.62 -5.05 -17.02
C GLN A 366 16.17 -3.64 -17.28
N GLN A 367 15.83 -3.03 -18.42
CA GLN A 367 16.25 -1.68 -18.76
C GLN A 367 15.67 -0.65 -17.79
N GLU A 368 14.38 -0.73 -17.51
CA GLU A 368 13.70 0.15 -16.55
C GLU A 368 14.24 -0.04 -15.13
N GLU A 369 14.55 -1.27 -14.74
CA GLU A 369 15.11 -1.58 -13.42
C GLU A 369 16.51 -0.98 -13.27
N ALA A 370 17.36 -1.09 -14.29
CA ALA A 370 18.68 -0.45 -14.29
C ALA A 370 18.59 1.08 -14.23
N VAL A 371 17.63 1.68 -14.95
CA VAL A 371 17.37 3.14 -14.89
C VAL A 371 16.89 3.53 -13.49
N PHE A 372 15.94 2.79 -12.92
CA PHE A 372 15.42 3.05 -11.58
C PHE A 372 16.49 2.88 -10.50
N CYS A 373 17.32 1.83 -10.55
CA CYS A 373 18.39 1.63 -9.58
C CYS A 373 19.42 2.78 -9.63
N LYS A 374 19.76 3.28 -10.83
CA LYS A 374 20.55 4.52 -10.96
C LYS A 374 19.82 5.70 -10.33
N ILE A 375 18.53 5.87 -10.61
CA ILE A 375 17.71 6.96 -10.05
C ILE A 375 17.62 6.88 -8.53
N MET A 376 17.36 5.73 -7.93
CA MET A 376 17.30 5.50 -6.48
C MET A 376 18.62 5.79 -5.78
N VAL A 377 19.73 5.39 -6.40
CA VAL A 377 21.07 5.80 -5.94
C VAL A 377 21.22 7.32 -6.01
N THR A 378 20.54 7.96 -6.98
CA THR A 378 20.47 9.42 -7.16
C THR A 378 19.18 10.09 -6.68
N GLU A 379 18.33 9.48 -5.81
CA GLU A 379 17.05 10.05 -5.32
C GLU A 379 17.28 11.20 -4.32
N THR A 380 18.31 11.98 -4.61
CA THR A 380 18.39 13.42 -4.47
C THR A 380 17.95 14.03 -5.82
N PHE A 381 16.65 14.31 -6.01
CA PHE A 381 16.28 15.38 -6.95
C PHE A 381 17.01 16.63 -6.44
N LYS A 382 18.15 16.98 -7.05
CA LYS A 382 19.09 17.96 -6.49
C LYS A 382 18.38 19.27 -6.13
N ASP A 383 17.40 19.67 -6.94
CA ASP A 383 16.71 20.94 -6.81
C ASP A 383 15.25 20.83 -6.36
N LEU A 384 14.72 19.63 -6.03
CA LEU A 384 13.31 19.52 -5.59
C LEU A 384 13.03 20.36 -4.34
N ALA A 385 13.97 20.40 -3.41
CA ALA A 385 13.86 21.26 -2.24
C ALA A 385 13.77 22.75 -2.64
N ILE A 386 14.62 23.18 -3.57
CA ILE A 386 14.65 24.55 -4.10
C ILE A 386 13.31 24.86 -4.80
N LEU A 387 12.84 23.98 -5.70
CA LEU A 387 11.59 24.14 -6.42
C LEU A 387 10.38 24.22 -5.49
N LEU A 388 10.30 23.36 -4.48
CA LEU A 388 9.22 23.38 -3.49
C LEU A 388 9.23 24.66 -2.65
N TRP A 389 10.42 25.17 -2.31
CA TRP A 389 10.55 26.37 -1.49
C TRP A 389 10.21 27.66 -2.26
N TYR A 390 10.69 27.78 -3.51
CA TYR A 390 10.51 28.99 -4.31
C TYR A 390 9.24 28.99 -5.17
N SER A 391 8.53 27.85 -5.25
CA SER A 391 7.21 27.80 -5.87
C SER A 391 6.22 28.62 -5.06
N ARG A 392 5.45 29.45 -5.76
CA ARG A 392 4.46 30.36 -5.14
C ARG A 392 3.46 29.55 -4.34
N ASP A 393 3.26 29.95 -3.09
CA ASP A 393 2.31 29.38 -2.13
C ASP A 393 2.55 27.90 -1.74
N ALA A 394 3.52 27.18 -2.34
CA ALA A 394 3.72 25.76 -2.11
C ALA A 394 4.05 25.43 -0.64
N PHE A 395 5.04 26.11 -0.06
CA PHE A 395 5.37 25.93 1.36
C PHE A 395 4.25 26.43 2.28
N THR A 396 3.56 27.49 1.91
CA THR A 396 2.42 28.02 2.67
C THR A 396 1.28 27.01 2.74
N MET A 397 0.93 26.38 1.61
CA MET A 397 -0.08 25.32 1.54
C MET A 397 0.36 24.07 2.31
N LEU A 398 1.64 23.70 2.19
CA LEU A 398 2.21 22.59 2.94
C LEU A 398 2.09 22.83 4.46
N LEU A 399 2.39 24.04 4.90
CA LEU A 399 2.29 24.42 6.32
C LEU A 399 0.83 24.49 6.78
N ALA A 400 -0.06 25.08 5.97
CA ALA A 400 -1.48 25.15 6.25
C ALA A 400 -2.08 23.75 6.47
N GLU A 401 -1.70 22.78 5.63
CA GLU A 401 -2.16 21.40 5.76
C GLU A 401 -1.56 20.69 6.99
N ILE A 402 -0.30 20.97 7.35
CA ILE A 402 0.27 20.45 8.60
C ILE A 402 -0.46 21.04 9.82
N THR A 403 -0.87 22.31 9.75
CA THR A 403 -1.59 22.98 10.85
C THR A 403 -3.06 22.61 10.94
N SER A 404 -3.65 22.07 9.88
CA SER A 404 -5.04 21.60 9.89
C SER A 404 -5.21 20.29 10.66
N ILE A 405 -4.12 19.53 10.83
CA ILE A 405 -4.09 18.27 11.57
C ILE A 405 -3.79 18.54 13.04
N SER A 406 -4.68 18.11 13.93
CA SER A 406 -4.50 18.32 15.37
C SER A 406 -3.41 17.41 15.94
N PRO A 407 -2.36 17.95 16.59
CA PRO A 407 -1.33 17.13 17.22
C PRO A 407 -1.88 16.20 18.32
N SER A 408 -2.95 16.60 19.01
CA SER A 408 -3.50 15.85 20.14
C SER A 408 -4.33 14.61 19.75
N CYS A 409 -4.72 14.50 18.48
CA CYS A 409 -5.62 13.43 18.01
C CYS A 409 -5.34 13.10 16.54
N VAL A 410 -4.17 12.52 16.26
CA VAL A 410 -3.87 12.00 14.90
C VAL A 410 -4.57 10.65 14.73
N ILE A 411 -5.71 10.65 14.04
CA ILE A 411 -6.43 9.43 13.68
C ILE A 411 -5.74 8.71 12.51
N HIS A 412 -6.06 7.43 12.29
CA HIS A 412 -5.40 6.59 11.28
C HIS A 412 -5.47 7.18 9.86
N GLU A 413 -6.60 7.80 9.49
CA GLU A 413 -6.79 8.45 8.18
C GLU A 413 -5.89 9.69 8.00
N GLU A 414 -5.71 10.50 9.04
CA GLU A 414 -4.88 11.70 9.00
C GLU A 414 -3.38 11.39 9.04
N TYR A 415 -3.00 10.26 9.62
CA TYR A 415 -1.60 9.85 9.72
C TYR A 415 -0.94 9.68 8.34
N GLY A 416 -1.63 9.01 7.40
CA GLY A 416 -1.10 8.81 6.05
C GLY A 416 -0.79 10.14 5.37
N ARG A 417 -1.71 11.11 5.52
CA ARG A 417 -1.57 12.47 5.01
C ARG A 417 -0.42 13.22 5.69
N LEU A 418 -0.38 13.26 7.03
CA LEU A 418 0.68 13.94 7.78
C LEU A 418 2.07 13.38 7.48
N SER A 419 2.19 12.05 7.37
CA SER A 419 3.45 11.37 7.01
C SER A 419 3.95 11.78 5.62
N LYS A 420 3.06 11.88 4.64
CA LYS A 420 3.41 12.37 3.28
C LYS A 420 3.91 13.83 3.36
N LEU A 421 3.25 14.70 4.12
CA LEU A 421 3.65 16.12 4.30
C LEU A 421 5.00 16.26 5.01
N LEU A 422 5.23 15.52 6.09
CA LEU A 422 6.50 15.53 6.83
C LEU A 422 7.67 15.03 5.98
N ARG A 423 7.44 14.11 5.03
CA ARG A 423 8.47 13.69 4.06
C ARG A 423 8.87 14.83 3.11
N LEU A 424 7.94 15.69 2.71
CA LEU A 424 8.24 16.87 1.90
C LEU A 424 9.03 17.91 2.73
N ILE A 425 8.66 18.13 3.99
CA ILE A 425 9.46 18.97 4.89
C ILE A 425 10.86 18.39 5.09
N LYS A 426 10.99 17.06 5.22
CA LYS A 426 12.29 16.38 5.32
C LYS A 426 13.11 16.57 4.05
N CYS A 427 12.50 16.55 2.87
CA CYS A 427 13.16 16.87 1.61
C CYS A 427 13.70 18.32 1.65
N LEU A 428 12.87 19.29 2.05
CA LEU A 428 13.30 20.68 2.22
C LEU A 428 14.45 20.81 3.24
N ALA A 429 14.42 20.09 4.36
CA ALA A 429 15.47 20.14 5.38
C ALA A 429 16.79 19.47 4.94
N SER A 430 16.72 18.54 3.99
CA SER A 430 17.89 17.82 3.48
C SER A 430 18.81 18.69 2.64
N HIS A 431 18.28 19.73 1.99
CA HIS A 431 19.04 20.66 1.16
C HIS A 431 19.56 21.86 2.00
N SER A 432 20.80 22.31 1.73
CA SER A 432 21.47 23.33 2.55
C SER A 432 20.81 24.70 2.48
N GLU A 433 20.39 25.13 1.30
CA GLU A 433 19.81 26.46 1.05
C GLU A 433 18.45 26.65 1.73
N THR A 434 17.57 25.65 1.65
CA THR A 434 16.23 25.68 2.23
C THR A 434 16.22 25.46 3.72
N ARG A 435 17.26 24.82 4.29
CA ARG A 435 17.39 24.60 5.75
C ARG A 435 17.39 25.90 6.53
N THR A 436 18.19 26.88 6.10
CA THR A 436 18.25 28.21 6.73
C THR A 436 16.91 28.92 6.63
N SER A 437 16.23 28.80 5.48
CA SER A 437 14.95 29.43 5.23
C SER A 437 13.82 28.81 6.06
N LEU A 438 13.82 27.49 6.23
CA LEU A 438 12.93 26.75 7.13
C LEU A 438 13.04 27.21 8.59
N ILE A 439 14.27 27.40 9.07
CA ILE A 439 14.52 27.86 10.44
C ILE A 439 14.03 29.30 10.63
N LYS A 440 14.29 30.17 9.64
CA LYS A 440 13.73 31.54 9.62
C LYS A 440 12.20 31.55 9.62
N ALA A 441 11.58 30.60 8.92
CA ALA A 441 10.13 30.39 8.93
C ALA A 441 9.60 29.71 10.22
N SER A 442 10.48 29.43 11.19
CA SER A 442 10.13 28.81 12.48
C SER A 442 9.44 27.45 12.34
N ILE A 443 9.82 26.63 11.34
CA ILE A 443 9.22 25.30 11.14
C ILE A 443 9.31 24.43 12.40
N GLN A 444 10.40 24.60 13.17
CA GLN A 444 10.66 23.84 14.39
C GLN A 444 9.53 23.97 15.42
N SER A 445 8.91 25.15 15.55
CA SER A 445 7.82 25.38 16.48
C SER A 445 6.60 24.51 16.18
N TYR A 446 6.32 24.26 14.90
CA TYR A 446 5.24 23.36 14.47
C TYR A 446 5.59 21.89 14.73
N LEU A 447 6.86 21.50 14.51
CA LEU A 447 7.32 20.14 14.76
C LEU A 447 7.30 19.79 16.26
N TYR A 448 7.62 20.74 17.13
CA TYR A 448 7.64 20.55 18.58
C TYR A 448 6.27 20.17 19.13
N LEU A 449 5.19 20.71 18.58
CA LEU A 449 3.82 20.37 18.98
C LEU A 449 3.54 18.88 18.84
N TYR A 450 4.08 18.23 17.81
CA TYR A 450 3.93 16.79 17.58
C TYR A 450 4.87 15.97 18.46
N ILE A 451 6.09 16.44 18.71
CA ILE A 451 7.08 15.73 19.53
C ILE A 451 6.66 15.71 21.01
N GLN A 452 6.09 16.81 21.51
CA GLN A 452 5.67 16.96 22.90
C GLN A 452 4.37 16.23 23.24
N GLN A 453 3.70 15.62 22.27
CA GLN A 453 2.54 14.79 22.55
C GLN A 453 2.96 13.55 23.31
N ARG A 454 2.16 13.14 24.30
CA ARG A 454 2.40 11.87 24.98
C ARG A 454 2.15 10.74 23.99
N SER A 455 3.10 9.81 23.91
CA SER A 455 2.96 8.63 23.06
C SER A 455 1.83 7.75 23.59
N THR A 456 0.69 7.75 22.89
CA THR A 456 -0.50 6.94 23.23
C THR A 456 -0.61 5.69 22.37
N ASN A 457 -0.05 5.69 21.17
CA ASN A 457 -0.05 4.59 20.22
C ASN A 457 1.21 4.64 19.31
N LEU A 458 1.42 3.59 18.52
CA LEU A 458 2.56 3.47 17.61
C LEU A 458 2.56 4.58 16.54
N THR A 459 1.38 4.98 16.06
CA THR A 459 1.20 6.03 15.04
C THR A 459 1.78 7.36 15.49
N THR A 460 1.47 7.80 16.72
CA THR A 460 2.04 9.00 17.34
C THR A 460 3.55 8.92 17.41
N SER A 461 4.11 7.77 17.83
CA SER A 461 5.56 7.59 17.91
C SER A 461 6.27 7.67 16.55
N ILE A 462 5.64 7.17 15.48
CA ILE A 462 6.19 7.30 14.13
C ILE A 462 6.19 8.77 13.66
N VAL A 463 5.13 9.53 13.97
CA VAL A 463 5.07 10.97 13.66
C VAL A 463 6.17 11.73 14.42
N GLN A 464 6.32 11.49 15.73
CA GLN A 464 7.39 12.08 16.53
C GLN A 464 8.77 11.80 15.94
N ARG A 465 8.99 10.56 15.50
CA ARG A 465 10.24 10.17 14.84
C ARG A 465 10.48 10.95 13.55
N HIS A 466 9.45 11.12 12.72
CA HIS A 466 9.57 11.94 11.50
C HIS A 466 9.93 13.40 11.81
N CYS A 467 9.30 13.99 12.84
CA CYS A 467 9.63 15.34 13.30
C CYS A 467 11.07 15.45 13.82
N LEU A 468 11.53 14.49 14.63
CA LEU A 468 12.91 14.44 15.13
C LEU A 468 13.94 14.26 14.00
N ASP A 469 13.65 13.42 13.01
CA ASP A 469 14.50 13.26 11.81
C ASP A 469 14.68 14.61 11.07
N ILE A 470 13.63 15.42 10.98
CA ILE A 470 13.68 16.75 10.36
C ILE A 470 14.55 17.68 11.22
N LEU A 471 14.34 17.73 12.53
CA LEU A 471 15.15 18.54 13.44
C LEU A 471 16.64 18.18 13.39
N PHE A 472 16.97 16.89 13.31
CA PHE A 472 18.35 16.44 13.15
C PHE A 472 19.00 16.94 11.85
N LEU A 473 18.22 17.04 10.77
CA LEU A 473 18.70 17.66 9.53
C LEU A 473 18.89 19.17 9.67
N LEU A 474 17.99 19.86 10.38
CA LEU A 474 18.09 21.31 10.62
C LEU A 474 19.36 21.69 11.41
N LEU A 475 19.86 20.81 12.28
CA LEU A 475 21.12 21.00 13.00
C LEU A 475 22.38 20.95 12.13
N LYS A 476 22.30 20.58 10.85
CA LYS A 476 23.45 20.55 9.94
C LYS A 476 23.81 21.93 9.37
N ILE A 477 23.52 23.00 10.11
CA ILE A 477 23.97 24.37 9.81
C ILE A 477 25.10 24.77 10.74
N ASP A 478 25.86 25.79 10.35
CA ASP A 478 26.97 26.29 11.16
C ASP A 478 26.46 27.05 12.42
N ASP A 479 25.44 27.90 12.26
CA ASP A 479 24.84 28.67 13.35
C ASP A 479 23.52 28.08 13.84
N ILE A 480 23.58 27.31 14.92
CA ILE A 480 22.41 26.67 15.54
C ILE A 480 21.72 27.54 16.59
N LYS A 481 22.10 28.81 16.78
CA LYS A 481 21.59 29.66 17.87
C LYS A 481 20.06 29.76 17.91
N SER A 482 19.42 29.97 16.75
CA SER A 482 17.95 30.04 16.66
C SER A 482 17.25 28.74 17.06
N LEU A 483 17.87 27.58 16.80
CA LEU A 483 17.34 26.29 17.23
C LEU A 483 17.49 26.11 18.74
N LEU A 484 18.61 26.54 19.32
CA LEU A 484 18.83 26.51 20.77
C LEU A 484 17.81 27.38 21.49
N GLU A 485 17.63 28.62 21.05
CA GLU A 485 16.67 29.58 21.63
C GLU A 485 15.20 29.13 21.45
N SER A 486 14.92 28.22 20.51
CA SER A 486 13.57 27.70 20.28
C SER A 486 13.13 26.60 21.24
N GLY A 487 14.03 26.08 22.08
CA GLY A 487 13.71 25.00 23.03
C GLY A 487 13.97 23.58 22.51
N ILE A 488 14.91 23.40 21.58
CA ILE A 488 15.21 22.08 20.99
C ILE A 488 15.71 21.05 22.02
N ILE A 489 16.39 21.51 23.08
CA ILE A 489 17.00 20.65 24.11
C ILE A 489 15.89 20.03 24.96
N GLU A 490 14.95 20.85 25.39
CA GLU A 490 13.78 20.52 26.20
C GLU A 490 12.88 19.52 25.46
N VAL A 491 12.68 19.73 24.15
CA VAL A 491 11.93 18.81 23.28
C VAL A 491 12.63 17.45 23.18
N CYS A 492 13.96 17.42 23.06
CA CYS A 492 14.71 16.16 23.04
C CYS A 492 14.65 15.43 24.39
N ILE A 493 14.78 16.17 25.49
CA ILE A 493 14.67 15.61 26.85
C ILE A 493 13.27 15.01 27.06
N HIS A 494 12.22 15.70 26.62
CA HIS A 494 10.85 15.19 26.66
C HIS A 494 10.73 13.87 25.88
N ALA A 495 11.19 13.84 24.62
CA ALA A 495 11.13 12.64 23.78
C ALA A 495 11.92 11.45 24.37
N ILE A 496 13.08 11.72 24.97
CA ILE A 496 13.89 10.71 25.66
C ILE A 496 13.13 10.16 26.87
N THR A 497 12.53 11.04 27.67
CA THR A 497 11.84 10.67 28.91
C THR A 497 10.55 9.89 28.64
N ASP A 498 9.68 10.38 27.74
CA ASP A 498 8.44 9.69 27.38
C ASP A 498 8.73 8.37 26.68
N GLY A 499 9.69 8.35 25.74
CA GLY A 499 10.08 7.14 25.03
C GLY A 499 10.69 6.06 25.92
N SER A 500 11.55 6.44 26.88
CA SER A 500 12.21 5.49 27.80
C SER A 500 11.27 4.90 28.84
N THR A 501 10.16 5.57 29.14
CA THR A 501 9.16 5.08 30.12
C THR A 501 8.11 4.18 29.49
N ARG A 502 7.73 4.41 28.22
CA ARG A 502 6.60 3.71 27.57
C ARG A 502 7.01 2.60 26.58
N GLY A 503 8.17 2.68 25.94
CA GLY A 503 8.71 1.61 25.08
C GLY A 503 7.92 1.32 23.80
N LEU A 504 7.20 2.31 23.23
CA LEU A 504 6.32 2.12 22.06
C LEU A 504 7.05 2.16 20.70
N ASP A 505 8.04 3.04 20.51
CA ASP A 505 8.97 3.02 19.37
C ASP A 505 10.38 3.31 19.86
N ASP A 506 11.26 2.32 19.68
CA ASP A 506 12.61 2.40 20.17
C ASP A 506 13.49 3.43 19.43
N ARG A 507 13.08 3.89 18.25
CA ARG A 507 13.89 4.80 17.43
C ARG A 507 13.74 6.27 17.81
N VAL A 508 12.65 6.65 18.48
CA VAL A 508 12.41 8.04 18.94
C VAL A 508 13.54 8.48 19.90
N VAL A 509 13.83 7.65 20.91
CA VAL A 509 14.89 7.91 21.90
C VAL A 509 16.27 7.97 21.23
N GLU A 510 16.55 7.09 20.26
CA GLU A 510 17.84 7.05 19.57
C GLU A 510 18.11 8.33 18.75
N VAL A 511 17.09 8.83 18.03
CA VAL A 511 17.22 10.06 17.25
C VAL A 511 17.35 11.28 18.19
N ALA A 512 16.55 11.37 19.25
CA ALA A 512 16.65 12.44 20.23
C ALA A 512 18.03 12.49 20.92
N LEU A 513 18.60 11.33 21.31
CA LEU A 513 19.96 11.25 21.83
C LEU A 513 21.00 11.69 20.80
N SER A 514 20.80 11.37 19.52
CA SER A 514 21.69 11.78 18.43
C SER A 514 21.67 13.30 18.20
N ILE A 515 20.49 13.93 18.35
CA ILE A 515 20.32 15.39 18.31
C ILE A 515 21.11 16.04 19.46
N LEU A 516 20.88 15.61 20.71
CA LEU A 516 21.61 16.13 21.87
C LEU A 516 23.13 15.96 21.72
N LYS A 517 23.58 14.79 21.27
CA LYS A 517 25.00 14.54 21.00
C LYS A 517 25.56 15.48 19.93
N SER A 518 24.78 15.77 18.89
CA SER A 518 25.18 16.70 17.83
C SER A 518 25.32 18.13 18.37
N ILE A 519 24.38 18.57 19.22
CA ILE A 519 24.43 19.88 19.89
C ILE A 519 25.69 19.98 20.76
N LEU A 520 25.98 18.97 21.59
CA LEU A 520 27.15 18.95 22.46
C LEU A 520 28.49 18.90 21.72
N LYS A 521 28.51 18.42 20.47
CA LYS A 521 29.70 18.44 19.61
C LYS A 521 29.91 19.79 18.94
N ASN A 522 28.85 20.57 18.73
CA ASN A 522 28.95 21.92 18.21
C ASN A 522 29.43 22.87 19.31
N GLN A 523 30.39 23.75 19.01
CA GLN A 523 30.97 24.65 20.01
C GLN A 523 29.95 25.62 20.62
N GLY A 524 29.04 26.18 19.81
CA GLY A 524 27.97 27.05 20.27
C GLY A 524 26.92 26.31 21.09
N GLY A 525 26.56 25.10 20.67
CA GLY A 525 25.67 24.22 21.43
C GLY A 525 26.23 23.80 22.78
N PHE A 526 27.52 23.41 22.82
CA PHE A 526 28.21 23.09 24.05
C PHE A 526 28.24 24.28 25.01
N ALA A 527 28.67 25.47 24.54
CA ALA A 527 28.71 26.67 25.34
C ALA A 527 27.31 27.10 25.84
N TYR A 528 26.26 26.90 25.04
CA TYR A 528 24.88 27.19 25.43
C TYR A 528 24.36 26.27 26.53
N ILE A 529 24.69 24.98 26.48
CA ILE A 529 24.31 24.02 27.52
C ILE A 529 25.09 24.27 28.81
N THR A 530 26.38 24.61 28.71
CA THR A 530 27.25 24.80 29.88
C THR A 530 27.22 26.22 30.43
N SER A 531 26.50 27.17 29.82
CA SER A 531 26.44 28.56 30.28
C SER A 531 25.70 28.68 31.62
N GLU A 532 24.59 27.96 31.76
CA GLU A 532 23.69 27.97 32.92
C GLU A 532 23.66 26.59 33.57
N GLU A 533 23.64 26.56 34.90
CA GLU A 533 23.64 25.31 35.66
C GLU A 533 22.38 24.48 35.41
N GLU A 534 21.22 25.14 35.33
CA GLU A 534 19.93 24.51 35.08
C GLU A 534 19.92 23.68 33.79
N ARG A 535 20.52 24.19 32.70
CA ARG A 535 20.48 23.53 31.38
C ARG A 535 21.23 22.20 31.36
N PHE A 536 22.45 22.14 31.91
CA PHE A 536 23.18 20.87 31.92
C PHE A 536 22.60 19.89 32.95
N LEU A 537 21.99 20.38 34.04
CA LEU A 537 21.26 19.54 34.99
C LEU A 537 20.01 18.90 34.36
N GLU A 538 19.25 19.63 33.55
CA GLU A 538 18.13 19.09 32.78
C GLU A 538 18.58 18.00 31.81
N VAL A 539 19.68 18.22 31.09
CA VAL A 539 20.28 17.22 30.21
C VAL A 539 20.70 15.98 31.01
N PHE A 540 21.30 16.15 32.20
CA PHE A 540 21.64 15.02 33.06
C PHE A 540 20.41 14.22 33.48
N ALA A 541 19.33 14.90 33.87
CA ALA A 541 18.08 14.27 34.27
C ALA A 541 17.49 13.44 33.11
N GLY A 542 17.42 14.02 31.91
CA GLY A 542 16.94 13.33 30.70
C GLY A 542 17.77 12.09 30.38
N LEU A 543 19.10 12.20 30.38
CA LEU A 543 20.02 11.08 30.13
C LEU A 543 19.90 9.98 31.21
N ALA A 544 19.68 10.35 32.46
CA ALA A 544 19.51 9.41 33.56
C ALA A 544 18.26 8.53 33.40
N THR A 545 17.18 9.06 32.79
CA THR A 545 15.95 8.27 32.55
C THR A 545 16.20 7.05 31.66
N VAL A 546 17.10 7.17 30.67
CA VAL A 546 17.48 6.07 29.77
C VAL A 546 18.18 4.97 30.56
N ILE A 547 19.14 5.35 31.41
CA ILE A 547 19.94 4.41 32.21
C ILE A 547 19.10 3.72 33.29
N ASN A 548 18.17 4.47 33.91
CA ASN A 548 17.31 3.97 34.97
C ASN A 548 16.06 3.23 34.46
N SER A 549 15.84 3.19 33.14
CA SER A 549 14.71 2.46 32.55
C SER A 549 14.87 0.94 32.74
N LYS A 550 13.74 0.23 32.91
CA LYS A 550 13.72 -1.25 33.04
C LYS A 550 14.26 -1.97 31.78
N LEU A 551 14.29 -1.28 30.65
CA LEU A 551 14.73 -1.78 29.34
C LEU A 551 16.22 -1.50 29.04
N ALA A 552 16.91 -0.74 29.90
CA ALA A 552 18.29 -0.31 29.67
C ALA A 552 19.27 -1.48 29.46
N CYS A 553 19.04 -2.61 30.14
CA CYS A 553 19.89 -3.82 30.04
C CYS A 553 19.82 -4.53 28.68
N GLN A 554 18.84 -4.22 27.84
CA GLN A 554 18.65 -4.81 26.50
C GLN A 554 19.11 -3.88 25.37
N GLN A 555 19.48 -2.62 25.66
CA GLN A 555 19.61 -1.55 24.66
C GLN A 555 21.01 -0.91 24.65
N THR A 556 22.04 -1.70 24.30
CA THR A 556 23.45 -1.30 24.38
C THR A 556 23.79 -0.03 23.57
N LYS A 557 23.12 0.20 22.43
CA LYS A 557 23.36 1.39 21.59
C LYS A 557 22.98 2.70 22.28
N ARG A 558 21.89 2.73 23.04
CA ARG A 558 21.42 3.92 23.76
C ARG A 558 22.32 4.28 24.92
N VAL A 559 22.69 3.26 25.70
CA VAL A 559 23.62 3.41 26.82
C VAL A 559 24.94 4.00 26.32
N ASN A 560 25.44 3.56 25.16
CA ASN A 560 26.64 4.13 24.55
C ASN A 560 26.47 5.61 24.19
N ALA A 561 25.36 5.98 23.56
CA ALA A 561 25.09 7.38 23.22
C ALA A 561 24.99 8.28 24.47
N VAL A 562 24.36 7.78 25.53
CA VAL A 562 24.29 8.47 26.83
C VAL A 562 25.68 8.69 27.43
N ILE A 563 26.52 7.65 27.44
CA ILE A 563 27.90 7.74 27.92
C ILE A 563 28.70 8.80 27.14
N GLU A 564 28.54 8.85 25.82
CA GLU A 564 29.21 9.85 25.00
C GLU A 564 28.73 11.28 25.30
N CYS A 565 27.43 11.48 25.55
CA CYS A 565 26.90 12.79 25.95
C CYS A 565 27.48 13.23 27.31
N TYR A 566 27.49 12.35 28.31
CA TYR A 566 28.12 12.64 29.61
C TYR A 566 29.61 12.90 29.48
N LEU A 567 30.33 12.14 28.64
CA LEU A 567 31.76 12.35 28.39
C LEU A 567 32.02 13.72 27.75
N LEU A 568 31.19 14.16 26.81
CA LEU A 568 31.29 15.50 26.24
C LEU A 568 31.09 16.58 27.31
N LEU A 569 30.06 16.44 28.15
CA LEU A 569 29.75 17.37 29.23
C LEU A 569 30.87 17.43 30.28
N SER A 570 31.55 16.32 30.58
CA SER A 570 32.66 16.27 31.53
C SER A 570 33.89 17.11 31.13
N LYS A 571 33.92 17.65 29.90
CA LYS A 571 34.97 18.58 29.46
C LYS A 571 34.82 19.98 30.06
N ASP A 572 33.61 20.37 30.47
CA ASP A 572 33.39 21.61 31.21
C ASP A 572 33.59 21.35 32.71
N LYS A 573 34.30 22.24 33.38
CA LYS A 573 34.66 22.04 34.79
C LYS A 573 33.43 22.02 35.70
N ARG A 574 32.47 22.95 35.53
CA ARG A 574 31.27 23.04 36.36
C ARG A 574 30.36 21.83 36.13
N ALA A 575 30.18 21.46 34.87
CA ALA A 575 29.41 20.26 34.53
C ALA A 575 30.08 18.99 35.07
N CYS A 576 31.42 18.88 35.02
CA CYS A 576 32.15 17.73 35.56
C CYS A 576 32.03 17.62 37.08
N GLU A 577 32.12 18.73 37.81
CA GLU A 577 31.89 18.78 39.27
C GLU A 577 30.46 18.36 39.62
N ALA A 578 29.46 18.85 38.87
CA ALA A 578 28.07 18.43 39.05
C ALA A 578 27.84 16.93 38.74
N LEU A 579 28.56 16.37 37.75
CA LEU A 579 28.47 14.94 37.42
C LEU A 579 28.83 14.03 38.61
N VAL A 580 29.70 14.46 39.52
CA VAL A 580 30.04 13.70 40.73
C VAL A 580 28.78 13.35 41.54
N MET A 581 27.81 14.27 41.60
CA MET A 581 26.58 14.11 42.37
C MET A 581 25.41 13.53 41.56
N HIS A 582 25.43 13.69 40.23
CA HIS A 582 24.28 13.38 39.37
C HIS A 582 24.46 12.17 38.44
N LEU A 583 25.66 11.57 38.38
CA LEU A 583 25.89 10.39 37.54
C LEU A 583 25.11 9.17 38.08
N PRO A 584 24.31 8.47 37.24
CA PRO A 584 23.55 7.31 37.69
C PRO A 584 24.46 6.19 38.24
N VAL A 585 24.20 5.74 39.47
CA VAL A 585 24.97 4.66 40.14
C VAL A 585 24.97 3.37 39.31
N SER A 586 23.86 3.10 38.61
CA SER A 586 23.66 1.97 37.72
C SER A 586 24.63 1.96 36.52
N LEU A 587 25.20 3.10 36.11
CA LEU A 587 26.12 3.20 34.97
C LEU A 587 27.35 2.29 35.10
N GLY A 588 27.87 2.12 36.33
CA GLY A 588 29.01 1.24 36.62
C GLY A 588 28.74 -0.25 36.35
N THR A 589 27.48 -0.67 36.43
CA THR A 589 27.06 -2.07 36.21
C THR A 589 27.02 -2.45 34.73
N PHE A 590 26.90 -1.48 33.82
CA PHE A 590 26.88 -1.69 32.37
C PHE A 590 28.25 -2.05 31.79
N ARG A 591 29.35 -1.88 32.55
CA ARG A 591 30.72 -2.22 32.12
C ARG A 591 30.85 -3.69 31.66
N ALA A 592 30.19 -4.62 32.35
CA ALA A 592 30.19 -6.03 32.00
C ALA A 592 29.32 -6.34 30.77
N GLN A 593 28.24 -5.59 30.56
CA GLN A 593 27.30 -5.77 29.45
C GLN A 593 27.85 -5.21 28.14
N ILE A 594 28.49 -4.02 28.15
CA ILE A 594 29.12 -3.42 26.97
C ILE A 594 30.26 -4.32 26.45
N ARG A 595 31.00 -4.99 27.34
CA ARG A 595 32.03 -5.98 26.98
C ARG A 595 31.46 -7.21 26.26
N LYS A 596 30.27 -7.69 26.63
CA LYS A 596 29.60 -8.81 25.94
C LYS A 596 29.15 -8.45 24.51
N GLY A 597 28.88 -7.17 24.25
CA GLY A 597 28.51 -6.66 22.91
C GLY A 597 29.69 -6.31 22.00
N ALA A 598 30.93 -6.63 22.38
CA ALA A 598 32.17 -6.40 21.60
C ALA A 598 32.43 -4.94 21.13
N ASN A 599 31.86 -3.92 21.80
CA ASN A 599 32.11 -2.51 21.44
C ASN A 599 33.22 -1.91 22.32
N THR A 600 34.47 -2.08 21.89
CA THR A 600 35.68 -1.61 22.60
C THR A 600 35.71 -0.10 22.80
N SER A 601 35.23 0.68 21.83
CA SER A 601 35.19 2.16 21.91
C SER A 601 34.28 2.66 23.03
N ALA A 602 33.11 2.04 23.23
CA ALA A 602 32.18 2.46 24.27
C ALA A 602 32.73 2.21 25.69
N VAL A 603 33.46 1.12 25.89
CA VAL A 603 34.14 0.82 27.16
C VAL A 603 35.23 1.86 27.45
N GLU A 604 35.96 2.28 26.43
CA GLU A 604 36.99 3.32 26.56
C GLU A 604 36.38 4.67 26.94
N SER A 605 35.30 5.08 26.27
CA SER A 605 34.56 6.31 26.59
C SER A 605 34.02 6.29 28.03
N LEU A 606 33.50 5.15 28.50
CA LEU A 606 33.05 4.99 29.88
C LEU A 606 34.21 5.12 30.89
N ASN A 607 35.36 4.50 30.61
CA ASN A 607 36.53 4.60 31.49
C ASN A 607 37.05 6.05 31.55
N LYS A 608 37.08 6.76 30.42
CA LYS A 608 37.46 8.18 30.36
C LYS A 608 36.51 9.06 31.16
N LEU A 609 35.20 8.86 31.02
CA LEU A 609 34.20 9.59 31.79
C LEU A 609 34.38 9.35 33.30
N LEU A 610 34.50 8.09 33.72
CA LEU A 610 34.71 7.76 35.13
C LEU A 610 36.04 8.30 35.67
N HIS A 611 37.07 8.43 34.84
CA HIS A 611 38.32 9.06 35.21
C HIS A 611 38.17 10.57 35.41
N ASN A 612 37.53 11.27 34.47
CA ASN A 612 37.26 12.71 34.59
C ASN A 612 36.48 13.05 35.86
N VAL A 613 35.43 12.27 36.16
CA VAL A 613 34.60 12.47 37.36
C VAL A 613 35.39 12.18 38.64
N LYS A 614 36.30 11.19 38.62
CA LYS A 614 37.19 10.91 39.77
C LYS A 614 38.23 11.99 40.00
N GLU A 615 38.74 12.65 38.97
CA GLU A 615 39.69 13.76 39.13
C GLU A 615 39.00 15.07 39.58
N ALA A 616 37.71 15.22 39.28
CA ALA A 616 36.92 16.39 39.67
C ALA A 616 36.34 16.30 41.10
N GLY A 617 36.22 15.10 41.66
CA GLY A 617 35.80 14.86 43.04
C GLY A 617 36.98 14.66 44.00
N PRO A 618 36.78 14.78 45.33
CA PRO A 618 37.79 14.44 46.34
C PRO A 618 38.09 12.94 46.45
#